data_AF-A0A0D3DZQ7-F1
#
_entry.id   AF-A0A0D3DZQ7-F1
#
_cell.length_a   1.000
_cell.length_b   1.000
_cell.length_c   1.000
_cell.angle_alpha   90.00
_cell.angle_beta   90.00
_cell.angle_gamma   90.00
#
_symmetry.space_group_name_H-M   'P 1'
#
loop_
_entity.id
_entity.type
_entity.pdbx_description
1 polymer ?
#
loop_
_entity_poly.entity_id
_entity_poly.type
_entity_poly.pdbx_seq_one_letter_code
_entity_poly.pdbx_strand_id
1 'polypeptide(L)'
;MELIKDVPTLVGGSGLSLCDSNDNSKKSETNKALRNHQVLLAAHPEAVELAAIIQGLSWALKHGVKSIQFFCDDDSIILDYVTGKAAPPNESIVVAKLLKQLALLQALPLLRSDDDINSSLIKLARDAIASQTTWQREEGDEYETCPACYAHVSPRHKLEVRSGCFHRICFTCIRDCVSSQLARGDTLLCPYPGCEKELVLEDCRGIVDDDALNLIIHRKKEKAINHKFCYACGAACTRKKMSCNCSP
;
A
#
# COMPACT_ATOMS: atom_id res chain seq x y z
N MET A 1 -8.68 5.08 16.54
CA MET A 1 -10.06 4.58 16.56
C MET A 1 -10.74 5.16 15.35
N GLU A 2 -11.07 4.32 14.37
CA GLU A 2 -11.65 4.74 13.09
C GLU A 2 -13.17 4.92 13.25
N LEU A 3 -13.90 5.60 12.35
CA LEU A 3 -15.35 5.76 12.43
C LEU A 3 -16.01 5.34 11.12
N ILE A 4 -17.14 4.65 11.23
CA ILE A 4 -18.05 4.35 10.12
C ILE A 4 -19.37 5.02 10.46
N LYS A 5 -19.82 5.97 9.62
CA LYS A 5 -21.12 6.67 9.79
C LYS A 5 -21.32 7.23 11.21
N ASP A 6 -20.39 8.08 11.64
CA ASP A 6 -20.49 8.85 12.89
C ASP A 6 -20.43 8.03 14.20
N VAL A 7 -20.06 6.75 14.14
CA VAL A 7 -19.82 5.92 15.34
C VAL A 7 -18.34 5.57 15.44
N PRO A 8 -17.66 5.79 16.58
CA PRO A 8 -16.30 5.31 16.79
C PRO A 8 -16.28 3.79 16.72
N THR A 9 -15.69 3.29 15.65
CA THR A 9 -15.80 1.91 15.23
C THR A 9 -14.41 1.38 14.89
N LEU A 10 -13.96 0.37 15.63
CA LEU A 10 -12.76 -0.36 15.23
C LEU A 10 -13.06 -1.04 13.88
N VAL A 11 -12.18 -0.84 12.90
CA VAL A 11 -12.31 -1.44 11.57
C VAL A 11 -11.15 -2.40 11.31
N GLY A 12 -11.39 -3.39 10.47
CA GLY A 12 -10.39 -4.36 10.07
C GLY A 12 -10.42 -4.59 8.56
N GLY A 13 -9.26 -4.88 8.00
CA GLY A 13 -9.11 -5.31 6.61
C GLY A 13 -8.17 -6.52 6.56
N SER A 14 -8.44 -7.43 5.62
CA SER A 14 -7.58 -8.56 5.33
C SER A 14 -6.96 -8.41 3.95
N GLY A 15 -5.67 -8.75 3.83
CA GLY A 15 -4.96 -8.94 2.58
C GLY A 15 -4.58 -10.41 2.46
N LEU A 16 -4.87 -11.03 1.32
CA LEU A 16 -4.70 -12.46 1.08
C LEU A 16 -3.94 -12.66 -0.23
N SER A 17 -2.99 -13.59 -0.22
CA SER A 17 -2.29 -14.07 -1.41
C SER A 17 -2.32 -15.59 -1.44
N LEU A 18 -2.57 -16.15 -2.63
CA LEU A 18 -2.39 -17.57 -2.92
C LEU A 18 -1.24 -17.73 -3.90
N CYS A 19 -0.26 -18.53 -3.50
CA CYS A 19 0.91 -18.87 -4.29
C CYS A 19 0.95 -20.38 -4.54
N ASP A 20 1.43 -20.79 -5.71
CA ASP A 20 1.84 -22.17 -5.95
C ASP A 20 3.25 -22.38 -5.38
N SER A 21 3.57 -23.62 -5.01
CA SER A 21 4.86 -24.11 -4.51
C SER A 21 6.09 -23.75 -5.36
N ASN A 22 5.91 -23.33 -6.61
CA ASN A 22 6.98 -22.90 -7.53
C ASN A 22 7.13 -21.36 -7.62
N ASP A 23 6.46 -20.64 -6.73
CA ASP A 23 6.54 -19.21 -6.35
C ASP A 23 6.53 -18.12 -7.45
N ASN A 24 6.36 -18.44 -8.74
CA ASN A 24 6.62 -17.43 -9.78
C ASN A 24 5.66 -17.35 -10.97
N SER A 25 4.46 -17.94 -10.95
CA SER A 25 3.59 -17.84 -12.15
C SER A 25 2.09 -17.63 -11.95
N LYS A 26 1.51 -17.91 -10.78
CA LYS A 26 0.09 -17.64 -10.50
C LYS A 26 -0.12 -17.16 -9.09
N LYS A 27 0.12 -15.87 -8.88
CA LYS A 27 -0.26 -15.18 -7.64
C LYS A 27 -1.69 -14.68 -7.80
N SER A 28 -2.62 -15.25 -7.04
CA SER A 28 -3.94 -14.64 -6.89
C SER A 28 -3.90 -13.81 -5.62
N GLU A 29 -4.39 -12.58 -5.69
CA GLU A 29 -4.43 -11.68 -4.54
C GLU A 29 -5.85 -11.16 -4.37
N THR A 30 -6.29 -11.03 -3.12
CA THR A 30 -7.55 -10.37 -2.81
C THR A 30 -7.41 -9.63 -1.49
N ASN A 31 -8.16 -8.55 -1.35
CA ASN A 31 -8.36 -7.90 -0.07
C ASN A 31 -9.84 -7.91 0.30
N LYS A 32 -10.15 -7.78 1.58
CA LYS A 32 -11.54 -7.61 2.00
C LYS A 32 -11.67 -6.81 3.28
N ALA A 33 -12.68 -5.97 3.24
CA ALA A 33 -13.22 -5.26 4.36
C ALA A 33 -13.94 -6.19 5.36
N LEU A 34 -13.58 -6.16 6.65
CA LEU A 34 -14.23 -6.95 7.72
C LEU A 34 -15.50 -6.26 8.27
N ARG A 35 -16.36 -5.76 7.37
CA ARG A 35 -17.48 -4.81 7.61
C ARG A 35 -18.47 -5.19 8.72
N ASN A 36 -18.64 -6.49 9.00
CA ASN A 36 -19.67 -6.99 9.91
C ASN A 36 -19.12 -7.45 11.28
N HIS A 37 -17.84 -7.21 11.55
CA HIS A 37 -17.17 -7.65 12.78
C HIS A 37 -16.96 -6.50 13.78
N GLN A 38 -17.65 -5.36 13.64
CA GLN A 38 -17.43 -4.15 14.46
C GLN A 38 -17.54 -4.39 15.97
N VAL A 39 -18.53 -5.16 16.41
CA VAL A 39 -18.70 -5.57 17.83
C VAL A 39 -17.60 -6.54 18.27
N LEU A 40 -17.07 -7.33 17.33
CA LEU A 40 -16.04 -8.34 17.59
C LEU A 40 -14.64 -7.71 17.67
N LEU A 41 -14.38 -6.74 16.80
CA LEU A 41 -13.19 -5.90 16.75
C LEU A 41 -12.99 -5.18 18.09
N ALA A 42 -14.03 -4.58 18.66
CA ALA A 42 -13.94 -3.84 19.93
C ALA A 42 -13.79 -4.73 21.18
N ALA A 43 -14.21 -6.00 21.14
CA ALA A 43 -14.28 -6.88 22.30
C ALA A 43 -13.21 -7.98 22.33
N HIS A 44 -12.79 -8.47 21.16
CA HIS A 44 -11.86 -9.61 21.02
C HIS A 44 -11.01 -9.45 19.74
N PRO A 45 -9.84 -8.79 19.82
CA PRO A 45 -8.89 -8.70 18.70
C PRO A 45 -8.61 -10.06 18.04
N GLU A 46 -8.60 -11.13 18.84
CA GLU A 46 -8.36 -12.50 18.40
C GLU A 46 -9.43 -13.02 17.44
N ALA A 47 -10.68 -12.57 17.59
CA ALA A 47 -11.78 -12.94 16.71
C ALA A 47 -11.58 -12.38 15.29
N VAL A 48 -10.86 -11.26 15.15
CA VAL A 48 -10.58 -10.60 13.88
C VAL A 48 -9.59 -11.40 13.07
N GLU A 49 -8.51 -11.83 13.73
CA GLU A 49 -7.47 -12.66 13.13
C GLU A 49 -8.06 -14.01 12.70
N LEU A 50 -8.85 -14.66 13.55
CA LEU A 50 -9.55 -15.90 13.20
C LEU A 50 -10.53 -15.72 12.02
N ALA A 51 -11.26 -14.61 11.97
CA ALA A 51 -12.15 -14.32 10.85
C ALA A 51 -11.37 -14.11 9.55
N ALA A 52 -10.21 -13.44 9.59
CA ALA A 52 -9.32 -13.29 8.44
C ALA A 52 -8.77 -14.64 7.96
N ILE A 53 -8.37 -15.53 8.87
CA ILE A 53 -7.92 -16.90 8.54
C ILE A 53 -9.03 -17.70 7.87
N ILE A 54 -10.23 -17.74 8.46
CA ILE A 54 -11.40 -18.44 7.89
C ILE A 54 -11.72 -17.92 6.49
N GLN A 55 -11.62 -16.60 6.30
CA GLN A 55 -11.85 -15.97 5.01
C GLN A 55 -10.80 -16.42 3.98
N GLY A 56 -9.52 -16.40 4.34
CA GLY A 56 -8.42 -16.86 3.49
C GLY A 56 -8.59 -18.31 3.05
N LEU A 57 -8.84 -19.20 4.01
CA LEU A 57 -9.05 -20.63 3.76
C LEU A 57 -10.29 -20.89 2.90
N SER A 58 -11.40 -20.22 3.18
CA SER A 58 -12.62 -20.34 2.37
C SER A 58 -12.40 -19.89 0.93
N TRP A 59 -11.61 -18.83 0.74
CA TRP A 59 -11.27 -18.31 -0.57
C TRP A 59 -10.35 -19.27 -1.34
N ALA A 60 -9.37 -19.87 -0.67
CA ALA A 60 -8.48 -20.88 -1.22
C ALA A 60 -9.22 -22.16 -1.65
N LEU A 61 -10.11 -22.67 -0.81
CA LEU A 61 -10.95 -23.83 -1.15
C LEU A 61 -11.83 -23.56 -2.37
N LYS A 62 -12.40 -22.36 -2.50
CA LYS A 62 -13.16 -21.94 -3.70
C LYS A 62 -12.30 -21.91 -4.97
N HIS A 63 -11.00 -21.67 -4.84
CA HIS A 63 -10.04 -21.72 -5.95
C HIS A 63 -9.54 -23.13 -6.24
N GLY A 64 -10.13 -24.16 -5.62
CA GLY A 64 -9.80 -25.57 -5.88
C GLY A 64 -8.53 -26.04 -5.19
N VAL A 65 -7.98 -25.27 -4.24
CA VAL A 65 -6.84 -25.69 -3.43
C VAL A 65 -7.30 -26.78 -2.47
N LYS A 66 -6.78 -28.00 -2.65
CA LYS A 66 -7.22 -29.19 -1.90
C LYS A 66 -6.54 -29.36 -0.54
N SER A 67 -5.38 -28.75 -0.36
CA SER A 67 -4.59 -28.78 0.87
C SER A 67 -3.96 -27.42 1.07
N ILE A 68 -4.25 -26.78 2.19
CA ILE A 68 -3.79 -25.43 2.50
C ILE A 68 -2.92 -25.51 3.75
N GLN A 69 -1.68 -25.03 3.64
CA GLN A 69 -0.84 -24.67 4.76
C GLN A 69 -0.88 -23.15 4.86
N PHE A 70 -1.10 -22.62 6.07
CA PHE A 70 -1.06 -21.19 6.31
C PHE A 70 -0.05 -20.90 7.42
N PHE A 71 0.57 -19.72 7.36
CA PHE A 71 1.61 -19.28 8.26
C PHE A 71 1.12 -18.07 9.05
N CYS A 72 1.50 -17.96 10.31
CA CYS A 72 1.22 -16.82 11.19
C CYS A 72 2.48 -16.42 11.93
N ASP A 73 2.60 -15.13 12.24
CA ASP A 73 3.70 -14.62 13.06
C ASP A 73 3.64 -15.19 14.49
N ASP A 74 4.83 -15.47 15.03
CA ASP A 74 5.07 -16.33 16.20
C ASP A 74 4.52 -15.77 17.54
N ASP A 75 4.09 -14.51 17.60
CA ASP A 75 3.68 -13.83 18.84
C ASP A 75 2.16 -13.81 19.11
N SER A 76 1.34 -14.47 18.28
CA SER A 76 -0.12 -14.46 18.45
C SER A 76 -0.67 -15.69 19.20
N ILE A 77 -1.50 -15.45 20.22
CA ILE A 77 -2.27 -16.48 20.95
C ILE A 77 -3.18 -17.32 20.03
N ILE A 78 -3.42 -16.84 18.80
CA ILE A 78 -4.16 -17.51 17.75
C ILE A 78 -3.52 -18.83 17.36
N LEU A 79 -2.19 -18.88 17.30
CA LEU A 79 -1.45 -20.10 17.00
C LEU A 79 -1.81 -21.21 17.99
N ASP A 80 -1.85 -20.85 19.28
CA ASP A 80 -2.17 -21.77 20.36
C ASP A 80 -3.64 -22.18 20.37
N TYR A 81 -4.56 -21.29 20.01
CA TYR A 81 -5.98 -21.63 19.85
C TYR A 81 -6.24 -22.60 18.70
N VAL A 82 -5.61 -22.38 17.54
CA VAL A 82 -5.82 -23.24 16.36
C VAL A 82 -5.16 -24.60 16.54
N THR A 83 -4.01 -24.65 17.21
CA THR A 83 -3.30 -25.93 17.51
C THR A 83 -3.84 -26.65 18.74
N GLY A 84 -4.79 -26.04 19.47
CA GLY A 84 -5.38 -26.62 20.68
C GLY A 84 -4.46 -26.61 21.90
N LYS A 85 -3.36 -25.83 21.87
CA LYS A 85 -2.45 -25.64 23.01
C LYS A 85 -3.03 -24.72 24.07
N ALA A 86 -3.91 -23.80 23.67
CA ALA A 86 -4.66 -22.92 24.56
C ALA A 86 -6.15 -23.01 24.27
N ALA A 87 -6.96 -22.89 25.32
CA ALA A 87 -8.40 -22.68 25.17
C ALA A 87 -8.70 -21.17 25.13
N PRO A 88 -9.66 -20.72 24.32
CA PRO A 88 -10.12 -19.34 24.41
C PRO A 88 -10.71 -19.06 25.80
N PRO A 89 -10.65 -17.81 26.30
CA PRO A 89 -11.26 -17.45 27.57
C PRO A 89 -12.73 -17.89 27.59
N ASN A 90 -13.18 -18.46 28.71
CA ASN A 90 -14.53 -19.04 28.85
C ASN A 90 -15.67 -18.08 28.47
N GLU A 91 -15.42 -16.77 28.48
CA GLU A 91 -16.38 -15.72 28.15
C GLU A 91 -16.43 -15.40 26.64
N SER A 92 -15.43 -15.81 25.86
CA SER A 92 -15.35 -15.47 24.42
C SER A 92 -16.07 -16.50 23.54
N ILE A 93 -17.40 -16.53 23.62
CA ILE A 93 -18.30 -17.39 22.82
C ILE A 93 -18.00 -17.26 21.31
N VAL A 94 -17.61 -16.06 20.87
CA VAL A 94 -17.34 -15.79 19.45
C VAL A 94 -16.06 -16.45 18.98
N VAL A 95 -14.97 -16.36 19.75
CA VAL A 95 -13.70 -17.03 19.42
C VAL A 95 -13.92 -18.54 19.37
N ALA A 96 -14.64 -19.11 20.34
CA ALA A 96 -14.99 -20.53 20.33
C ALA A 96 -15.81 -20.94 19.10
N LYS A 97 -16.73 -20.10 18.63
CA LYS A 97 -17.52 -20.36 17.40
C LYS A 97 -16.63 -20.33 16.15
N LEU A 98 -15.73 -19.35 16.04
CA LEU A 98 -14.81 -19.22 14.91
C LEU A 98 -13.84 -20.41 14.86
N LEU A 99 -13.29 -20.84 15.99
CA LEU A 99 -12.43 -22.03 16.05
C LEU A 99 -13.16 -23.30 15.59
N LYS A 100 -14.43 -23.47 15.97
CA LYS A 100 -15.27 -24.58 15.46
C LYS A 100 -15.46 -24.48 13.94
N GLN A 101 -15.72 -23.29 13.40
CA GLN A 101 -15.83 -23.10 11.96
C GLN A 101 -14.52 -23.39 11.23
N LEU A 102 -13.39 -22.97 11.81
CA LEU A 102 -12.07 -23.21 11.28
C LEU A 102 -11.75 -24.71 11.23
N ALA A 103 -12.10 -25.47 12.27
CA ALA A 103 -11.95 -26.92 12.31
C ALA A 103 -12.74 -27.63 11.18
N LEU A 104 -13.90 -27.09 10.79
CA LEU A 104 -14.69 -27.63 9.67
C LEU A 104 -14.03 -27.42 8.30
N LEU A 105 -13.11 -26.46 8.17
CA LEU A 105 -12.39 -26.19 6.92
C LEU A 105 -11.24 -27.17 6.67
N GLN A 106 -10.99 -28.13 7.59
CA GLN A 106 -10.02 -29.22 7.46
C GLN A 106 -8.61 -28.77 7.00
N ALA A 107 -8.16 -27.60 7.46
CA ALA A 107 -6.79 -27.14 7.22
C ALA A 107 -5.80 -27.98 8.05
N LEU A 108 -4.81 -28.60 7.40
CA LEU A 108 -3.71 -29.35 8.03
C LEU A 108 -2.56 -28.39 8.45
N PRO A 109 -1.63 -28.82 9.31
CA PRO A 109 -1.14 -28.00 10.41
C PRO A 109 -0.29 -26.80 9.99
N LEU A 110 -0.50 -25.77 10.81
CA LEU A 110 0.19 -24.51 10.98
C LEU A 110 1.71 -24.70 11.14
N LEU A 111 2.48 -24.11 10.22
CA LEU A 111 3.93 -24.03 10.29
C LEU A 111 4.33 -22.59 10.60
N ARG A 112 5.40 -22.43 11.38
CA ARG A 112 5.97 -21.12 11.71
C ARG A 112 6.48 -20.44 10.45
N SER A 113 6.14 -19.17 10.26
CA SER A 113 6.83 -18.32 9.29
C SER A 113 8.15 -17.86 9.92
N ASP A 114 9.28 -18.11 9.25
CA ASP A 114 10.55 -17.42 9.53
C ASP A 114 10.76 -16.22 8.59
N ASP A 115 9.81 -16.01 7.65
CA ASP A 115 9.90 -14.99 6.61
C ASP A 115 9.07 -13.76 6.94
N ASP A 116 9.66 -12.58 6.71
CA ASP A 116 9.02 -11.27 6.81
C ASP A 116 7.71 -11.24 5.99
N ILE A 117 6.59 -10.88 6.65
CA ILE A 117 5.31 -10.64 5.97
C ILE A 117 5.54 -9.74 4.75
N ASN A 118 5.25 -10.27 3.56
CA ASN A 118 5.45 -9.55 2.31
C ASN A 118 4.72 -8.20 2.34
N SER A 119 5.44 -7.10 2.17
CA SER A 119 4.93 -5.72 2.15
C SER A 119 3.68 -5.52 1.26
N SER A 120 3.53 -6.35 0.23
CA SER A 120 2.37 -6.41 -0.66
C SER A 120 1.06 -6.81 0.05
N LEU A 121 1.11 -7.73 1.02
CA LEU A 121 -0.05 -8.18 1.81
C LEU A 121 -0.55 -7.09 2.76
N ILE A 122 0.39 -6.39 3.39
CA ILE A 122 0.10 -5.25 4.26
C ILE A 122 -0.59 -4.14 3.47
N LYS A 123 -0.14 -3.89 2.23
CA LYS A 123 -0.80 -2.94 1.31
C LYS A 123 -2.25 -3.35 1.02
N LEU A 124 -2.47 -4.62 0.67
CA LEU A 124 -3.81 -5.14 0.39
C LEU A 124 -4.77 -4.96 1.58
N ALA A 125 -4.33 -5.27 2.80
CA ALA A 125 -5.14 -5.07 4.00
C ALA A 125 -5.50 -3.58 4.22
N ARG A 126 -4.53 -2.68 4.01
CA ARG A 126 -4.73 -1.23 4.11
C ARG A 126 -5.68 -0.69 3.04
N ASP A 127 -5.58 -1.16 1.81
CA ASP A 127 -6.49 -0.78 0.72
C ASP A 127 -7.93 -1.21 1.03
N ALA A 128 -8.13 -2.39 1.63
CA ALA A 128 -9.44 -2.83 2.10
C ALA A 128 -10.01 -1.94 3.21
N ILE A 129 -9.18 -1.45 4.13
CA ILE A 129 -9.59 -0.48 5.16
C ILE A 129 -10.00 0.83 4.49
N ALA A 130 -9.16 1.39 3.62
CA ALA A 130 -9.41 2.65 2.92
C ALA A 130 -10.68 2.61 2.06
N SER A 131 -11.02 1.47 1.46
CA SER A 131 -12.26 1.28 0.68
C SER A 131 -13.56 1.41 1.49
N GLN A 132 -13.47 1.46 2.83
CA GLN A 132 -14.61 1.53 3.74
C GLN A 132 -14.82 2.92 4.36
N THR A 133 -13.88 3.85 4.16
CA THR A 133 -13.87 5.12 4.89
C THR A 133 -14.13 6.29 3.96
N THR A 134 -15.33 6.88 4.05
CA THR A 134 -15.66 8.22 3.52
C THR A 134 -16.10 9.08 4.70
N TRP A 135 -15.51 10.27 4.91
CA TRP A 135 -15.65 11.05 6.16
C TRP A 135 -16.38 12.39 5.97
N GLN A 136 -17.38 12.67 6.81
CA GLN A 136 -17.89 14.01 7.14
C GLN A 136 -17.85 14.17 8.68
N ARG A 137 -17.54 15.36 9.22
CA ARG A 137 -17.59 15.67 10.68
C ARG A 137 -18.73 16.65 10.99
N GLU A 138 -19.25 16.59 12.22
CA GLU A 138 -20.32 17.42 12.80
C GLU A 138 -20.16 18.95 12.64
N GLU A 139 -18.95 19.48 12.39
CA GLU A 139 -18.72 20.93 12.14
C GLU A 139 -18.75 21.31 10.64
N GLY A 140 -19.02 20.35 9.73
CA GLY A 140 -19.12 20.60 8.30
C GLY A 140 -17.81 20.52 7.51
N ASP A 141 -16.68 20.24 8.17
CA ASP A 141 -15.39 20.07 7.50
C ASP A 141 -15.21 18.63 6.97
N GLU A 142 -15.08 18.51 5.65
CA GLU A 142 -14.80 17.26 4.94
C GLU A 142 -13.30 16.94 4.97
N TYR A 143 -12.95 15.65 5.08
CA TYR A 143 -11.57 15.15 5.06
C TYR A 143 -11.45 13.92 4.15
N GLU A 144 -10.34 13.83 3.42
CA GLU A 144 -9.98 12.70 2.55
C GLU A 144 -8.68 12.05 3.04
N THR A 145 -8.57 10.73 2.92
CA THR A 145 -7.32 10.01 3.16
C THR A 145 -6.38 10.19 1.96
N CYS A 146 -5.10 10.45 2.23
CA CYS A 146 -4.05 10.45 1.20
C CYS A 146 -3.56 9.01 0.95
N PRO A 147 -3.56 8.49 -0.28
CA PRO A 147 -3.11 7.11 -0.54
C PRO A 147 -1.58 6.93 -0.49
N ALA A 148 -0.80 8.02 -0.40
CA ALA A 148 0.66 7.95 -0.31
C ALA A 148 1.16 7.87 1.15
N CYS A 149 0.64 8.71 2.05
CA CYS A 149 1.04 8.73 3.46
C CYS A 149 -0.03 8.24 4.43
N TYR A 150 -1.24 7.94 3.95
CA TYR A 150 -2.39 7.53 4.76
C TYR A 150 -2.87 8.56 5.79
N ALA A 151 -2.33 9.78 5.78
CA ALA A 151 -2.83 10.86 6.62
C ALA A 151 -4.21 11.35 6.14
N HIS A 152 -5.05 11.73 7.10
CA HIS A 152 -6.30 12.44 6.82
C HIS A 152 -6.02 13.92 6.61
N VAL A 153 -6.46 14.45 5.47
CA VAL A 153 -6.24 15.85 5.09
C VAL A 153 -7.52 16.43 4.52
N SER A 154 -7.71 17.74 4.65
CA SER A 154 -8.82 18.42 3.96
C SER A 154 -8.72 18.16 2.45
N PRO A 155 -9.84 17.95 1.72
CA PRO A 155 -9.87 17.85 0.26
C PRO A 155 -9.17 19.03 -0.42
N ARG A 156 -9.18 20.20 0.23
CA ARG A 156 -8.52 21.43 -0.24
C ARG A 156 -6.98 21.34 -0.18
N HIS A 157 -6.44 20.44 0.63
CA HIS A 157 -5.01 20.17 0.75
C HIS A 157 -4.58 18.94 -0.07
N LYS A 158 -5.39 18.53 -1.05
CA LYS A 158 -5.07 17.49 -2.02
C LYS A 158 -5.08 18.05 -3.43
N LEU A 159 -4.18 17.53 -4.25
CA LEU A 159 -4.11 17.79 -5.68
C LEU A 159 -4.43 16.51 -6.44
N GLU A 160 -5.22 16.63 -7.50
CA GLU A 160 -5.31 15.61 -8.53
C GLU A 160 -4.15 15.78 -9.53
N VAL A 161 -3.30 14.76 -9.64
CA VAL A 161 -2.13 14.77 -10.52
C VAL A 161 -2.55 14.79 -11.99
N ARG A 162 -2.08 15.80 -12.72
CA ARG A 162 -2.50 16.11 -14.10
C ARG A 162 -1.73 15.33 -15.16
N SER A 163 -0.68 14.59 -14.79
CA SER A 163 0.13 13.78 -15.70
C SER A 163 -0.54 12.49 -16.21
N GLY A 164 -1.87 12.43 -16.14
CA GLY A 164 -2.70 11.36 -16.70
C GLY A 164 -2.93 10.16 -15.78
N CYS A 165 -2.42 10.17 -14.55
CA CYS A 165 -2.80 9.16 -13.54
C CYS A 165 -4.01 9.57 -12.69
N PHE A 166 -4.31 10.88 -12.60
CA PHE A 166 -5.46 11.42 -11.87
C PHE A 166 -5.52 10.99 -10.38
N HIS A 167 -4.37 10.64 -9.79
CA HIS A 167 -4.30 10.30 -8.37
C HIS A 167 -4.45 11.57 -7.52
N ARG A 168 -5.33 11.52 -6.50
CA ARG A 168 -5.51 12.60 -5.53
C ARG A 168 -4.56 12.44 -4.35
N ILE A 169 -3.49 13.23 -4.32
CA ILE A 169 -2.40 13.15 -3.33
C ILE A 169 -2.36 14.43 -2.49
N CYS A 170 -2.05 14.33 -1.20
CA CYS A 170 -1.91 15.52 -0.36
C CYS A 170 -0.69 16.38 -0.75
N PHE A 171 -0.79 17.68 -0.51
CA PHE A 171 0.29 18.62 -0.85
C PHE A 171 1.60 18.28 -0.14
N THR A 172 1.55 17.76 1.09
CA THR A 172 2.74 17.35 1.83
C THR A 172 3.50 16.24 1.11
N CYS A 173 2.81 15.17 0.68
CA CYS A 173 3.44 14.08 -0.08
C CYS A 173 4.03 14.55 -1.41
N ILE A 174 3.35 15.45 -2.13
CA ILE A 174 3.89 16.01 -3.37
C ILE A 174 5.16 16.80 -3.10
N ARG A 175 5.13 17.69 -2.10
CA ARG A 175 6.29 18.50 -1.72
C ARG A 175 7.48 17.64 -1.31
N ASP A 176 7.27 16.68 -0.41
CA ASP A 176 8.35 15.84 0.12
C ASP A 176 8.94 14.94 -0.98
N CYS A 177 8.10 14.44 -1.89
CA CYS A 177 8.53 13.68 -3.06
C CYS A 177 9.39 14.53 -4.00
N VAL A 178 8.94 15.74 -4.32
CA VAL A 178 9.70 16.67 -5.17
C VAL A 178 11.03 17.03 -4.54
N SER A 179 11.06 17.40 -3.25
CA SER A 179 12.30 17.73 -2.55
C SER A 179 13.29 16.58 -2.55
N SER A 180 12.84 15.35 -2.28
CA SER A 180 13.69 14.15 -2.27
C SER A 180 14.26 13.81 -3.65
N GLN A 181 13.42 13.81 -4.69
CA GLN A 181 13.83 13.45 -6.05
C GLN A 181 14.69 14.58 -6.68
N LEU A 182 14.41 15.84 -6.35
CA LEU A 182 15.27 16.95 -6.72
C LEU A 182 16.66 16.80 -6.07
N ALA A 183 16.76 16.52 -4.78
CA ALA A 183 18.06 16.33 -4.14
C ALA A 183 18.89 15.21 -4.81
N ARG A 184 18.24 14.13 -5.28
CA ARG A 184 18.90 12.98 -5.92
C ARG A 184 19.24 13.16 -7.40
N GLY A 185 18.66 14.13 -8.09
CA GLY A 185 18.84 14.25 -9.54
C GLY A 185 17.83 13.45 -10.37
N ASP A 186 16.79 12.89 -9.74
CA ASP A 186 15.89 11.94 -10.38
C ASP A 186 14.78 12.60 -11.21
N THR A 187 14.10 11.76 -11.98
CA THR A 187 12.80 12.04 -12.61
C THR A 187 11.73 12.19 -11.53
N LEU A 188 10.86 13.20 -11.67
CA LEU A 188 9.85 13.50 -10.65
C LEU A 188 8.63 12.59 -10.79
N LEU A 189 8.50 11.54 -9.99
CA LEU A 189 7.38 10.59 -10.11
C LEU A 189 6.23 10.92 -9.18
N CYS A 190 5.02 10.51 -9.58
CA CYS A 190 3.83 10.56 -8.75
C CYS A 190 4.05 9.82 -7.42
N PRO A 191 3.73 10.41 -6.26
CA PRO A 191 3.93 9.76 -4.94
C PRO A 191 3.02 8.55 -4.69
N TYR A 192 2.07 8.27 -5.59
CA TYR A 192 1.20 7.11 -5.44
C TYR A 192 2.02 5.82 -5.56
N PRO A 193 1.88 4.86 -4.62
CA PRO A 193 2.68 3.63 -4.62
C PRO A 193 2.57 2.82 -5.92
N GLY A 194 3.69 2.69 -6.64
CA GLY A 194 3.78 1.94 -7.90
C GLY A 194 3.32 2.72 -9.14
N CYS A 195 3.05 4.02 -9.03
CA CYS A 195 2.75 4.87 -10.19
C CYS A 195 4.03 5.34 -10.86
N GLU A 196 4.15 5.11 -12.17
CA GLU A 196 5.32 5.51 -12.97
C GLU A 196 5.11 6.84 -13.73
N LYS A 197 4.00 7.54 -13.49
CA LYS A 197 3.73 8.82 -14.17
C LYS A 197 4.59 9.94 -13.58
N GLU A 198 5.31 10.66 -14.45
CA GLU A 198 6.11 11.82 -14.09
C GLU A 198 5.21 13.03 -13.79
N LEU A 199 5.50 13.79 -12.74
CA LEU A 199 4.81 15.03 -12.38
C LEU A 199 5.12 16.13 -13.41
N VAL A 200 4.07 16.85 -13.81
CA VAL A 200 4.23 18.05 -14.64
C VAL A 200 4.49 19.28 -13.78
N LEU A 201 4.92 20.38 -14.39
CA LEU A 201 5.24 21.61 -13.62
C LEU A 201 4.02 22.15 -12.88
N GLU A 202 2.85 21.98 -13.48
CA GLU A 202 1.55 22.35 -12.93
C GLU A 202 1.22 21.56 -11.67
N ASP A 203 1.73 20.34 -11.53
CA ASP A 203 1.51 19.51 -10.34
C ASP A 203 2.31 19.97 -9.13
N CYS A 204 3.38 20.76 -9.35
CA CYS A 204 4.25 21.25 -8.29
C CYS A 204 3.96 22.72 -7.93
N ARG A 205 3.31 23.47 -8.82
CA ARG A 205 3.10 24.91 -8.69
C ARG A 205 2.25 25.23 -7.47
N GLY A 206 2.74 26.11 -6.59
CA GLY A 206 2.04 26.52 -5.37
C GLY A 206 2.10 25.49 -4.23
N ILE A 207 2.74 24.33 -4.46
CA ILE A 207 2.98 23.30 -3.43
C ILE A 207 4.42 23.35 -2.94
N VAL A 208 5.37 23.53 -3.86
CA VAL A 208 6.79 23.74 -3.55
C VAL A 208 7.16 25.22 -3.70
N ASP A 209 8.26 25.62 -3.08
CA ASP A 209 8.78 26.98 -3.17
C ASP A 209 9.32 27.33 -4.58
N ASP A 210 9.53 28.63 -4.82
CA ASP A 210 9.94 29.15 -6.13
C ASP A 210 11.35 28.67 -6.53
N ASP A 211 12.26 28.44 -5.57
CA ASP A 211 13.60 27.95 -5.86
C ASP A 211 13.54 26.50 -6.36
N ALA A 212 12.75 25.65 -5.70
CA ALA A 212 12.47 24.30 -6.15
C ALA A 212 11.80 24.29 -7.54
N LEU A 213 10.80 25.13 -7.80
CA LEU A 213 10.17 25.24 -9.12
C LEU A 213 11.17 25.62 -10.21
N ASN A 214 12.02 26.61 -9.96
CA ASN A 214 13.05 27.05 -10.90
C ASN A 214 14.06 25.94 -11.20
N LEU A 215 14.43 25.15 -10.19
CA LEU A 215 15.32 24.01 -10.36
C LEU A 215 14.68 22.92 -11.24
N ILE A 216 13.38 22.64 -11.08
CA ILE A 216 12.66 21.68 -11.95
C ILE A 216 12.70 22.16 -13.40
N ILE A 217 12.42 23.44 -13.64
CA ILE A 217 12.45 24.05 -14.98
C ILE A 217 13.85 23.92 -15.59
N HIS A 218 14.90 24.22 -14.80
CA HIS A 218 16.28 24.11 -15.26
C HIS A 218 16.62 22.68 -15.67
N ARG A 219 16.30 21.68 -14.84
CA ARG A 219 16.57 20.27 -15.14
C ARG A 219 15.80 19.75 -16.35
N LYS A 220 14.56 20.22 -16.55
CA LYS A 220 13.80 19.90 -17.77
C LYS A 220 14.47 20.48 -19.02
N LYS A 221 15.02 21.70 -18.94
CA LYS A 221 15.82 22.29 -20.02
C LYS A 221 17.10 21.49 -20.26
N GLU A 222 17.85 21.14 -19.21
CA GLU A 222 19.07 20.31 -19.33
C GLU A 222 18.78 18.96 -19.98
N LYS A 223 17.73 18.25 -19.56
CA LYS A 223 17.32 16.97 -20.18
C LYS A 223 16.93 17.13 -21.66
N ALA A 224 16.39 18.28 -22.06
CA ALA A 224 16.04 18.57 -23.45
C ALA A 224 17.28 18.90 -24.31
N ILE A 225 18.39 19.31 -23.69
CA ILE A 225 19.65 19.58 -24.38
C ILE A 225 20.32 18.23 -24.71
N ASN A 226 20.13 17.75 -25.94
CA ASN A 226 20.83 16.57 -26.46
C ASN A 226 22.27 16.93 -26.89
N HIS A 227 23.09 17.44 -25.96
CA HIS A 227 24.51 17.69 -26.21
C HIS A 227 25.33 16.49 -25.79
N LYS A 228 25.83 15.75 -26.78
CA LYS A 228 26.93 14.82 -26.58
C LYS A 228 28.23 15.63 -26.61
N PHE A 229 29.08 15.47 -25.62
CA PHE A 229 30.42 16.05 -25.63
C PHE A 229 31.45 14.94 -25.77
N CYS A 230 32.58 15.26 -26.39
CA CYS A 230 33.74 14.37 -26.35
C CYS A 230 34.27 14.29 -24.92
N TYR A 231 34.27 13.12 -24.31
CA TYR A 231 34.78 12.93 -22.94
C TYR A 231 36.28 13.21 -22.79
N ALA A 232 37.03 13.20 -23.89
CA ALA A 232 38.47 13.48 -23.89
C ALA A 232 38.81 14.99 -23.90
N CYS A 233 37.98 15.83 -24.52
CA CYS A 233 38.33 17.25 -24.74
C CYS A 233 37.18 18.25 -24.50
N GLY A 234 35.99 17.78 -24.13
CA GLY A 234 34.82 18.63 -23.87
C GLY A 234 34.18 19.25 -25.11
N ALA A 235 34.62 18.90 -26.32
CA ALA A 235 34.08 19.47 -27.55
C ALA A 235 32.63 19.01 -27.80
N ALA A 236 31.75 19.94 -28.21
CA ALA A 236 30.33 19.69 -28.45
C ALA A 236 30.08 18.90 -29.75
N CYS A 237 29.17 17.93 -29.74
CA CYS A 237 28.64 17.30 -30.95
C CYS A 237 27.66 18.24 -31.65
N THR A 238 28.02 18.70 -32.85
CA THR A 238 27.11 19.48 -33.69
C THR A 238 26.54 18.57 -34.77
N ARG A 239 25.21 18.60 -34.97
CA ARG A 239 24.51 17.84 -36.04
C ARG A 239 24.86 16.33 -36.05
N LYS A 240 24.96 15.70 -34.87
CA LYS A 240 25.32 14.27 -34.69
C LYS A 240 26.71 13.89 -35.21
N LYS A 241 27.62 14.85 -35.48
CA LYS A 241 29.03 14.60 -35.74
C LYS A 241 29.89 15.16 -34.60
N MET A 242 30.92 14.43 -34.22
CA MET A 242 31.92 14.92 -33.28
C MET A 242 32.63 16.11 -33.92
N SER A 243 32.74 17.24 -33.22
CA SER A 243 33.48 18.41 -33.72
C SER A 243 35.00 18.30 -33.50
N CYS A 244 35.45 17.20 -32.89
CA CYS A 244 36.85 16.92 -32.63
C CYS A 244 37.28 15.57 -33.23
N ASN A 245 38.58 15.44 -33.49
CA ASN A 245 39.21 14.22 -34.00
C ASN A 245 39.91 13.40 -32.90
N CYS A 246 39.45 13.50 -31.64
CA CYS A 246 39.99 12.67 -30.56
C CYS A 246 39.69 11.19 -30.82
N SER A 247 40.72 10.34 -30.77
CA SER A 247 40.53 8.89 -30.79
C SER A 247 39.78 8.42 -29.54
N PRO A 248 38.94 7.37 -29.63
CA PRO A 248 38.27 6.78 -28.47
C PRO A 248 39.25 6.20 -27.44
#